data_AF-A0AAE0CC38-F1
#
_entry.id   AF-A0AAE0CC38-F1
#
_cell.length_a   1.000
_cell.length_b   1.000
_cell.length_c   1.000
_cell.angle_alpha   90.00
_cell.angle_beta   90.00
_cell.angle_gamma   90.00
#
_symmetry.space_group_name_H-M   'P 1'
#
loop_
_entity.id
_entity.type
_entity.pdbx_description
1 polymer ?
#
loop_
_entity_poly.entity_id
_entity_poly.type
_entity_poly.pdbx_seq_one_letter_code
_entity_poly.pdbx_strand_id
1 'polypeptide(L)'
;MSRVINLYRQLLRERRTLFNGDTDNLRASLTEIRSHFENARFEQDESAIAKMVKDGQDAAQFMRNNVVQGKLNERGNYGQVLSF
;
A
#
# COMPACT_ATOMS: atom_id res chain seq x y z
N MET A 1 -18.74 -11.02 8.36
CA MET A 1 -17.97 -9.77 8.18
C MET A 1 -17.64 -9.64 6.70
N SER A 2 -17.89 -8.50 6.03
CA SER A 2 -17.65 -8.39 4.58
C SER A 2 -16.14 -8.39 4.26
N ARG A 3 -15.72 -9.16 3.23
CA ARG A 3 -14.32 -9.32 2.80
C ARG A 3 -13.68 -7.98 2.41
N VAL A 4 -14.49 -7.08 1.84
CA VAL A 4 -14.12 -5.71 1.43
C VAL A 4 -13.74 -4.84 2.63
N ILE A 5 -14.50 -4.90 3.74
CA ILE A 5 -14.19 -4.11 4.95
C ILE A 5 -12.88 -4.58 5.60
N ASN A 6 -12.62 -5.89 5.59
CA ASN A 6 -11.38 -6.44 6.13
C ASN A 6 -10.17 -5.95 5.33
N LEU A 7 -10.26 -5.95 4.00
CA LEU A 7 -9.21 -5.41 3.14
C LEU A 7 -8.97 -3.91 3.39
N TYR A 8 -10.04 -3.12 3.44
CA TYR A 8 -9.93 -1.68 3.71
C TYR A 8 -9.14 -1.43 5.01
N ARG A 9 -9.48 -2.15 6.09
CA ARG A 9 -8.77 -2.05 7.37
C ARG A 9 -7.31 -2.52 7.28
N GLN A 10 -7.03 -3.55 6.49
CA GLN A 10 -5.67 -4.04 6.28
C GLN A 10 -4.82 -2.98 5.59
N LEU A 11 -5.29 -2.38 4.50
CA LEU A 11 -4.58 -1.33 3.76
C LEU A 11 -4.30 -0.10 4.64
N LEU A 12 -5.28 0.31 5.46
CA LEU A 12 -5.10 1.42 6.42
C LEU A 12 -4.02 1.14 7.47
N ARG A 13 -3.81 -0.13 7.85
CA ARG A 13 -2.75 -0.53 8.79
C ARG A 13 -1.40 -0.58 8.09
N GLU A 14 -1.34 -1.22 6.93
CA GLU A 14 -0.10 -1.39 6.17
C GLU A 14 0.51 -0.04 5.77
N ARG A 15 -0.30 0.93 5.34
CA ARG A 15 0.20 2.27 5.01
C ARG A 15 0.87 2.96 6.21
N ARG A 16 0.38 2.74 7.44
CA ARG A 16 0.94 3.35 8.66
C ARG A 16 2.33 2.81 8.93
N THR A 17 2.53 1.52 8.64
CA THR A 17 3.84 0.88 8.70
C THR A 17 4.75 1.38 7.58
N LEU A 18 4.23 1.52 6.37
CA LEU A 18 4.99 1.95 5.18
C LEU A 18 5.53 3.38 5.29
N PHE A 19 4.62 4.30 5.62
CA PHE A 19 4.86 5.73 5.62
C PHE A 19 5.09 6.25 7.05
N ASN A 20 5.65 5.42 7.93
CA ASN A 20 5.92 5.83 9.31
C ASN A 20 6.82 7.08 9.34
N GLY A 21 6.34 8.17 9.94
CA GLY A 21 7.03 9.47 9.97
C GLY A 21 6.89 10.31 8.70
N ASP A 22 6.22 9.82 7.67
CA ASP A 22 6.01 10.52 6.39
C ASP A 22 4.53 10.94 6.27
N THR A 23 4.25 12.11 6.84
CA THR A 23 2.87 12.61 7.01
C THR A 23 2.19 12.91 5.67
N ASP A 24 2.95 13.32 4.66
CA ASP A 24 2.41 13.66 3.35
C ASP A 24 1.99 12.40 2.60
N ASN A 25 2.84 11.36 2.57
CA ASN A 25 2.46 10.09 1.98
C ASN A 25 1.35 9.36 2.78
N LEU A 26 1.28 9.53 4.11
CA LEU A 26 0.15 9.03 4.91
C LEU A 26 -1.19 9.68 4.54
N ARG A 27 -1.18 10.96 4.16
CA ARG A 27 -2.37 11.70 3.72
C ARG A 27 -2.74 11.34 2.28
N ALA A 28 -1.76 11.33 1.37
CA ALA A 28 -1.98 10.95 -0.02
C ALA A 28 -2.56 9.53 -0.13
N SER A 29 -1.92 8.56 0.52
CA SER A 29 -2.39 7.16 0.54
C SER A 29 -3.76 7.00 1.21
N LEU A 30 -4.11 7.81 2.21
CA LEU A 30 -5.47 7.80 2.78
C LEU A 30 -6.52 8.23 1.76
N THR A 31 -6.27 9.32 1.06
CA THR A 31 -7.18 9.86 0.05
C THR A 31 -7.36 8.89 -1.10
N GLU A 32 -6.28 8.29 -1.56
CA GLU A 32 -6.29 7.32 -2.66
C GLU A 32 -7.05 6.04 -2.29
N ILE A 33 -6.74 5.43 -1.13
CA ILE A 33 -7.47 4.25 -0.62
C ILE A 33 -8.96 4.57 -0.48
N ARG A 34 -9.32 5.74 0.06
CA ARG A 34 -10.74 6.12 0.19
C ARG A 34 -11.42 6.30 -1.16
N SER A 35 -10.80 7.04 -2.08
CA SER A 35 -11.37 7.30 -3.40
C SER A 35 -11.59 6.00 -4.17
N HIS A 36 -10.66 5.05 -4.08
CA HIS A 36 -10.79 3.77 -4.76
C HIS A 36 -11.99 2.95 -4.26
N PHE A 37 -12.23 2.94 -2.95
CA PHE A 37 -13.38 2.24 -2.36
C PHE A 37 -14.70 2.97 -2.59
N GLU A 38 -14.71 4.31 -2.61
CA GLU A 38 -15.91 5.09 -2.96
C GLU A 38 -16.28 4.94 -4.44
N ASN A 39 -15.30 4.95 -5.34
CA ASN A 39 -15.54 4.74 -6.78
C ASN A 39 -16.08 3.33 -7.06
N ALA A 40 -15.65 2.32 -6.29
CA ALA A 40 -16.13 0.95 -6.37
C ALA A 40 -17.39 0.68 -5.51
N ARG A 41 -17.99 1.70 -4.89
CA ARG A 41 -19.10 1.53 -3.93
C ARG A 41 -20.34 0.85 -4.53
N PHE A 42 -20.57 1.05 -5.82
CA PHE A 42 -21.72 0.48 -6.54
C PHE A 42 -21.32 -0.72 -7.40
N GLU A 43 -20.07 -1.17 -7.33
CA GLU A 43 -19.63 -2.36 -8.04
C GLU A 43 -20.32 -3.59 -7.42
N GLN A 44 -20.95 -4.40 -8.28
CA GLN A 44 -21.70 -5.60 -7.89
C GLN A 44 -21.11 -6.87 -8.51
N ASP A 45 -20.21 -6.73 -9.48
CA ASP A 45 -19.48 -7.86 -10.04
C ASP A 45 -18.39 -8.33 -9.08
N GLU A 46 -18.56 -9.53 -8.53
CA GLU A 46 -17.62 -10.13 -7.58
C GLU A 46 -16.22 -10.37 -8.20
N SER A 47 -16.14 -10.59 -9.51
CA SER A 47 -14.87 -10.72 -10.24
C SER A 47 -14.15 -9.38 -10.33
N ALA A 48 -14.88 -8.31 -10.65
CA ALA A 48 -14.34 -6.95 -10.69
C ALA A 48 -13.85 -6.51 -9.31
N ILE A 49 -14.62 -6.80 -8.26
CA ILE A 49 -14.23 -6.54 -6.87
C ILE A 49 -12.96 -7.32 -6.55
N ALA A 50 -12.90 -8.63 -6.83
CA ALA A 50 -11.72 -9.45 -6.52
C ALA A 50 -10.45 -8.95 -7.24
N LYS A 51 -10.59 -8.50 -8.48
CA LYS A 51 -9.49 -7.90 -9.24
C LYS A 51 -9.03 -6.57 -8.63
N MET A 52 -9.96 -5.66 -8.33
CA MET A 52 -9.65 -4.39 -7.65
C MET A 52 -8.98 -4.60 -6.29
N VAL A 53 -9.40 -5.62 -5.54
CA VAL A 53 -8.76 -6.03 -4.29
C VAL A 53 -7.31 -6.45 -4.53
N LYS A 54 -7.08 -7.29 -5.54
CA LYS A 54 -5.74 -7.78 -5.87
C LYS A 54 -4.82 -6.66 -6.35
N ASP A 55 -5.31 -5.79 -7.24
CA ASP A 55 -4.54 -4.67 -7.77
C ASP A 55 -4.13 -3.70 -6.65
N GLY A 56 -5.02 -3.44 -5.68
CA GLY A 56 -4.70 -2.64 -4.50
C GLY A 56 -3.66 -3.28 -3.57
N GLN A 57 -3.67 -4.61 -3.43
CA GLN A 57 -2.65 -5.35 -2.68
C GLN A 57 -1.29 -5.33 -3.39
N ASP A 58 -1.29 -5.54 -4.71
CA ASP A 58 -0.07 -5.52 -5.54
C ASP A 58 0.56 -4.12 -5.53
N ALA A 59 -0.24 -3.05 -5.60
CA ALA A 59 0.22 -1.68 -5.46
C ALA A 59 0.82 -1.40 -4.07
N ALA A 60 0.17 -1.87 -2.99
CA ALA A 60 0.71 -1.74 -1.63
C ALA A 60 2.03 -2.50 -1.45
N GLN A 61 2.14 -3.69 -2.03
CA GLN A 61 3.36 -4.49 -2.00
C GLN A 61 4.49 -3.82 -2.81
N PHE A 62 4.17 -3.27 -3.98
CA PHE A 62 5.12 -2.50 -4.79
C PHE A 62 5.61 -1.27 -4.02
N MET A 63 4.70 -0.49 -3.43
CA MET A 63 5.08 0.63 -2.57
C MET A 63 5.94 0.17 -1.40
N ARG A 64 5.62 -0.95 -0.74
CA ARG A 64 6.43 -1.49 0.37
C ARG A 64 7.86 -1.77 -0.06
N ASN A 65 8.03 -2.46 -1.18
CA ASN A 65 9.34 -2.87 -1.65
C ASN A 65 10.16 -1.66 -2.10
N ASN A 66 9.55 -0.67 -2.74
CA ASN A 66 10.27 0.51 -3.24
C ASN A 66 10.52 1.59 -2.17
N VAL A 67 9.53 1.90 -1.33
CA VAL A 67 9.64 2.93 -0.27
C VAL A 67 10.57 2.48 0.86
N VAL A 68 10.54 1.19 1.24
CA VAL A 68 11.47 0.64 2.24
C VAL A 68 12.90 0.67 1.72
N GLN A 69 13.13 0.39 0.44
CA GLN A 69 14.46 0.55 -0.17
C GLN A 69 14.91 2.02 -0.16
N GLY A 70 14.05 2.96 -0.56
CA GLY A 70 14.34 4.40 -0.51
C GLY A 70 14.75 4.90 0.88
N LYS A 71 14.00 4.53 1.94
CA LYS A 71 14.34 4.91 3.33
C LYS A 71 15.58 4.21 3.89
N LEU A 72 15.88 2.98 3.48
CA LEU A 72 17.14 2.31 3.83
C LEU A 72 18.34 3.04 3.23
N ASN A 73 18.19 3.59 2.02
CA ASN A 73 19.27 4.29 1.32
C ASN A 73 19.53 5.69 1.88
N GLU A 74 18.52 6.37 2.42
CA GLU A 74 18.67 7.72 3.01
C GLU A 74 19.28 7.73 4.43
N ARG A 75 19.41 6.56 5.08
CA ARG A 75 20.01 6.43 6.42
C ARG A 75 21.45 5.89 6.47
N GLY A 76 22.13 5.82 5.31
CA GLY A 76 23.56 5.58 5.23
C GLY A 76 23.97 4.12 5.43
N ASN A 77 23.90 3.32 4.36
CA ASN A 77 24.95 2.41 3.88
C ASN A 77 24.39 1.42 2.84
N TYR A 78 25.03 1.35 1.67
CA TYR A 78 25.07 0.12 0.88
C TYR A 78 26.30 -0.67 1.30
N GLY A 79 26.11 -1.61 2.22
CA GLY A 79 27.07 -2.68 2.42
C GLY A 79 26.84 -3.77 1.37
N GLN A 80 27.29 -3.59 0.14
CA GLN A 80 27.74 -4.73 -0.66
C GLN A 80 29.27 -4.70 -0.71
N VAL A 81 29.88 -5.36 0.27
CA VAL A 81 31.18 -6.00 0.04
C VAL A 81 30.87 -7.21 -0.82
N LEU A 82 30.93 -7.04 -2.14
CA LEU A 82 31.17 -8.17 -3.04
C LEU A 82 32.69 -8.32 -3.13
N SER A 83 33.22 -9.22 -2.32
CA SER A 83 34.54 -9.80 -2.52
C SER A 83 34.51 -10.66 -3.78
N PHE A 84 35.35 -10.34 -4.76
CA PHE A 84 35.91 -11.28 -5.72
C PHE A 84 37.42 -11.07 -5.74
#